data_AF-H5X6V8-F1
#
_entry.id   AF-H5X6V8-F1
#
_cell.length_a   1.000
_cell.length_b   1.000
_cell.length_c   1.000
_cell.angle_alpha   90.00
_cell.angle_beta   90.00
_cell.angle_gamma   90.00
#
_symmetry.space_group_name_H-M   'P 1'
#
loop_
_entity.id
_entity.type
_entity.pdbx_description
1 polymer ?
#
loop_
_entity_poly.entity_id
_entity_poly.type
_entity_poly.pdbx_seq_one_letter_code
_entity_poly.pdbx_strand_id
1 'polypeptide(L)'
;MTAAPLPGSVVERVALFGALASAFHGAHLWADHWLQRPKDAVLKGLHGDELVYPSDGTPASEVEVPREDETPVPARVVGRRAATAHVLTYAAGQLVVTEFVARVLGLRLPWRARVAGAVINFGTHWIIDRRRFLLWLAKRVNHKDTFIAYATVMRKPGSAPDTSGPGTALYDLDQGLHKALGIVAAAVAARLAVPGSRRRRRGASC
;
A
#
# COMPACT_ATOMS: atom_id res chain seq x y z
N MET A 1 -33.22 5.67 -28.81
CA MET A 1 -32.48 4.46 -28.40
C MET A 1 -32.55 4.36 -26.88
N THR A 2 -33.40 3.49 -26.35
CA THR A 2 -33.47 3.22 -24.90
C THR A 2 -32.41 2.19 -24.54
N ALA A 3 -31.42 2.56 -23.73
CA ALA A 3 -30.43 1.63 -23.23
C ALA A 3 -31.13 0.55 -22.37
N ALA A 4 -30.87 -0.72 -22.65
CA ALA A 4 -31.37 -1.80 -21.81
C ALA A 4 -30.81 -1.63 -20.38
N PRO A 5 -31.62 -1.84 -19.32
CA PRO A 5 -31.14 -1.72 -17.95
C PRO A 5 -30.03 -2.74 -17.67
N LEU A 6 -28.98 -2.30 -16.97
CA LEU A 6 -27.87 -3.16 -16.57
C LEU A 6 -28.38 -4.30 -15.66
N PRO A 7 -27.81 -5.51 -15.75
CA PRO A 7 -28.13 -6.58 -14.81
C PRO A 7 -27.87 -6.13 -13.36
N GLY A 8 -28.75 -6.50 -12.42
CA GLY A 8 -28.62 -6.11 -11.00
C GLY A 8 -27.26 -6.48 -10.38
N SER A 9 -26.69 -7.61 -10.78
CA SER A 9 -25.35 -8.04 -10.34
C SER A 9 -24.21 -7.14 -10.83
N VAL A 10 -24.38 -6.43 -11.95
CA VAL A 10 -23.42 -5.44 -12.43
C VAL A 10 -23.50 -4.18 -11.57
N VAL A 11 -24.72 -3.71 -11.27
CA VAL A 11 -24.95 -2.55 -10.41
C VAL A 11 -24.37 -2.79 -9.01
N GLU A 12 -24.65 -3.96 -8.41
CA GLU A 12 -24.08 -4.36 -7.11
C GLU A 12 -22.55 -4.38 -7.11
N ARG A 13 -21.92 -4.90 -8.17
CA ARG A 13 -20.45 -4.93 -8.29
C ARG A 13 -19.85 -3.55 -8.37
N VAL A 14 -20.44 -2.66 -9.17
CA VAL A 14 -19.95 -1.29 -9.33
C VAL A 14 -20.10 -0.52 -8.02
N ALA A 15 -21.24 -0.66 -7.35
CA ALA A 15 -21.47 -0.03 -6.05
C ALA A 15 -20.47 -0.52 -4.99
N LEU A 16 -20.28 -1.84 -4.89
CA LEU A 16 -19.33 -2.42 -3.95
C LEU A 16 -17.88 -2.04 -4.28
N PHE A 17 -17.50 -2.07 -5.56
CA PHE A 17 -16.20 -1.61 -6.01
C PHE A 17 -15.96 -0.15 -5.62
N GLY A 18 -16.92 0.74 -5.88
CA GLY A 18 -16.82 2.15 -5.52
C GLY A 18 -16.64 2.34 -4.01
N ALA A 19 -17.48 1.68 -3.20
CA ALA A 19 -17.39 1.75 -1.75
C ALA A 19 -16.01 1.28 -1.22
N LEU A 20 -15.51 0.14 -1.72
CA LEU A 20 -14.21 -0.40 -1.32
C LEU A 20 -13.05 0.47 -1.81
N ALA A 21 -13.08 0.94 -3.05
CA ALA A 21 -12.04 1.79 -3.61
C ALA A 21 -11.93 3.12 -2.86
N SER A 22 -13.07 3.74 -2.54
CA SER A 22 -13.11 4.95 -1.71
C SER A 22 -12.61 4.70 -0.30
N ALA A 23 -13.02 3.60 0.35
CA ALA A 23 -12.56 3.23 1.68
C ALA A 23 -11.04 2.99 1.70
N PHE A 24 -10.51 2.24 0.73
CA PHE A 24 -9.08 1.95 0.65
C PHE A 24 -8.27 3.22 0.38
N HIS A 25 -8.75 4.09 -0.52
CA HIS A 25 -8.10 5.36 -0.81
C HIS A 25 -8.02 6.28 0.41
N GLY A 26 -9.16 6.47 1.11
CA GLY A 26 -9.22 7.32 2.29
C GLY A 26 -8.44 6.77 3.47
N ALA A 27 -8.55 5.45 3.72
CA ALA A 27 -7.83 4.79 4.80
C ALA A 27 -6.32 4.78 4.59
N HIS A 28 -5.86 4.76 3.34
CA HIS A 28 -4.44 4.65 3.02
C HIS A 28 -3.60 5.76 3.65
N LEU A 29 -3.93 7.02 3.34
CA LEU A 29 -3.19 8.16 3.88
C LEU A 29 -3.34 8.26 5.39
N TRP A 30 -4.52 7.94 5.93
CA TRP A 30 -4.72 7.93 7.38
C TRP A 30 -3.81 6.90 8.06
N ALA A 31 -3.76 5.67 7.55
CA ALA A 31 -2.90 4.63 8.11
C ALA A 31 -1.41 4.97 7.99
N ASP A 32 -0.96 5.45 6.82
CA ASP A 32 0.43 5.82 6.58
C ASP A 32 0.91 7.01 7.41
N HIS A 33 0.02 7.93 7.78
CA HIS A 33 0.43 9.12 8.55
C HIS A 33 0.13 9.04 10.05
N TRP A 34 -0.93 8.32 10.44
CA TRP A 34 -1.39 8.29 11.83
C TRP A 34 -1.12 6.98 12.55
N LEU A 35 -1.12 5.84 11.84
CA LEU A 35 -0.85 4.53 12.45
C LEU A 35 0.61 4.11 12.31
N GLN A 36 1.26 4.53 11.23
CA GLN A 36 2.66 4.23 10.99
C GLN A 36 3.56 4.87 12.06
N ARG A 37 4.50 4.08 12.59
CA ARG A 37 5.52 4.63 13.48
C ARG A 37 6.55 5.42 12.66
N PRO A 38 7.02 6.59 13.14
CA PRO A 38 8.00 7.39 12.42
C PRO A 38 9.25 6.61 12.00
N LYS A 39 9.78 5.76 12.89
CA LYS A 39 10.93 4.91 12.58
C LYS A 39 10.68 3.96 11.40
N ASP A 40 9.49 3.38 11.31
CA ASP A 40 9.19 2.40 10.27
C ASP A 40 9.11 3.10 8.89
N ALA A 41 8.65 4.36 8.87
CA ALA A 41 8.59 5.17 7.65
C ALA A 41 9.97 5.46 7.05
N VAL A 42 10.96 5.73 7.91
CA VAL A 42 12.33 6.00 7.50
C VAL A 42 13.04 4.69 7.12
N LEU A 43 12.89 3.65 7.94
CA LEU A 43 13.72 2.45 7.85
C LEU A 43 13.23 1.41 6.83
N LYS A 44 11.94 1.37 6.47
CA LYS A 44 11.37 0.34 5.57
C LYS A 44 12.08 0.23 4.22
N GLY A 45 12.68 1.33 3.76
CA GLY A 45 13.44 1.40 2.52
C GLY A 45 14.84 0.78 2.56
N LEU A 46 15.38 0.41 3.71
CA LEU A 46 16.76 -0.07 3.85
C LEU A 46 16.98 -1.45 3.22
N HIS A 47 18.13 -1.63 2.57
CA HIS A 47 18.60 -2.85 1.92
C HIS A 47 20.10 -3.01 2.05
N GLY A 48 20.58 -4.20 1.68
CA GLY A 48 22.00 -4.50 1.67
C GLY A 48 22.49 -5.09 2.98
N ASP A 49 23.79 -5.32 3.00
CA ASP A 49 24.48 -6.09 4.03
C ASP A 49 25.32 -5.20 4.95
N GLU A 50 25.39 -3.91 4.63
CA GLU A 50 25.96 -2.88 5.49
C GLU A 50 25.31 -2.90 6.87
N LEU A 51 26.15 -2.81 7.90
CA LEU A 51 25.70 -2.79 9.27
C LEU A 51 25.20 -1.40 9.63
N VAL A 52 23.96 -1.34 10.10
CA VAL A 52 23.30 -0.11 10.53
C VAL A 52 22.73 -0.30 11.93
N TYR A 53 22.61 0.79 12.67
CA TYR A 53 21.92 0.79 13.96
C TYR A 53 20.40 0.63 13.75
N PRO A 54 19.73 -0.38 14.36
CA PRO A 54 18.29 -0.60 14.20
C PRO A 54 17.37 0.58 14.55
N SER A 55 17.81 1.48 15.43
CA SER A 55 17.03 2.61 15.94
C SER A 55 16.75 3.69 14.89
N ASP A 56 17.74 4.00 14.06
CA ASP A 56 17.69 5.11 13.09
C ASP A 56 18.27 4.78 11.71
N GLY A 57 18.89 3.60 11.57
CA GLY A 57 19.43 3.14 10.30
C GLY A 57 20.76 3.77 9.93
N THR A 58 21.41 4.49 10.86
CA THR A 58 22.73 5.08 10.62
C THR A 58 23.77 3.97 10.40
N PRO A 59 24.61 4.07 9.35
CA PRO A 59 25.71 3.14 9.13
C PRO A 59 26.69 3.10 10.31
N ALA A 60 27.06 1.90 10.73
CA ALA A 60 28.03 1.72 11.83
C ALA A 60 29.42 2.28 11.49
N SER A 61 29.74 2.38 10.20
CA SER A 61 30.97 2.98 9.66
C SER A 61 31.02 4.50 9.80
N GLU A 62 29.88 5.17 9.91
CA GLU A 62 29.78 6.64 10.00
C GLU A 62 29.79 7.15 11.44
N VAL A 63 29.75 6.25 12.42
CA VAL A 63 29.72 6.60 13.84
C VAL A 63 31.13 6.43 14.43
N GLU A 64 31.72 7.53 14.91
CA GLU A 64 33.07 7.54 15.47
C GLU A 64 33.17 6.75 16.79
N VAL A 65 32.13 6.83 17.64
CA VAL A 65 32.04 6.08 18.91
C VAL A 65 30.85 5.12 18.84
N PRO A 66 31.08 3.79 18.83
CA PRO A 66 29.99 2.82 18.79
C PRO A 66 28.98 3.02 19.91
N ARG A 67 27.68 2.82 19.62
CA ARG A 67 26.62 2.92 20.64
C ARG A 67 26.72 1.72 21.58
N GLU A 68 26.90 1.97 22.87
CA GLU A 68 27.10 0.91 23.87
C GLU A 68 25.86 0.04 24.08
N ASP A 69 24.67 0.60 23.87
CA ASP A 69 23.37 -0.03 24.13
C ASP A 69 22.73 -0.69 22.89
N GLU A 70 23.40 -0.62 21.74
CA GLU A 70 22.82 -1.07 20.48
C GLU A 70 23.80 -1.83 19.59
N THR A 71 23.39 -3.02 19.14
CA THR A 71 24.18 -3.83 18.21
C THR A 71 23.78 -3.53 16.76
N PRO A 72 24.73 -3.09 15.90
CA PRO A 72 24.48 -2.95 14.47
C PRO A 72 24.08 -4.28 13.82
N VAL A 73 23.11 -4.22 12.91
CA VAL A 73 22.67 -5.39 12.13
C VAL A 73 22.57 -5.04 10.66
N PRO A 74 22.53 -6.02 9.74
CA PRO A 74 22.43 -5.71 8.32
C PRO A 74 21.19 -4.87 7.98
N ALA A 75 21.36 -3.84 7.17
CA ALA A 75 20.32 -2.92 6.72
C ALA A 75 19.08 -3.64 6.15
N ARG A 76 19.27 -4.73 5.41
CA ARG A 76 18.16 -5.57 4.92
C ARG A 76 17.25 -6.12 6.01
N VAL A 77 17.79 -6.41 7.20
CA VAL A 77 17.04 -6.96 8.34
C VAL A 77 16.19 -5.86 8.95
N VAL A 78 16.79 -4.69 9.20
CA VAL A 78 16.08 -3.50 9.72
C VAL A 78 14.94 -3.11 8.77
N GLY A 79 15.21 -2.98 7.48
CA GLY A 79 14.21 -2.62 6.48
C GLY A 79 13.07 -3.65 6.34
N ARG A 80 13.37 -4.96 6.44
CA ARG A 80 12.33 -6.01 6.45
C ARG A 80 11.43 -5.87 7.67
N ARG A 81 12.00 -5.64 8.85
CA ARG A 81 11.24 -5.50 10.10
C ARG A 81 10.35 -4.26 10.07
N ALA A 82 10.91 -3.11 9.67
CA ALA A 82 10.16 -1.86 9.53
C ALA A 82 9.00 -1.97 8.54
N ALA A 83 9.25 -2.50 7.33
CA ALA A 83 8.18 -2.70 6.34
C ALA A 83 7.10 -3.68 6.82
N THR A 84 7.49 -4.75 7.52
CA THR A 84 6.53 -5.72 8.05
C THR A 84 5.70 -5.11 9.17
N ALA A 85 6.32 -4.38 10.11
CA ALA A 85 5.62 -3.70 11.18
C ALA A 85 4.60 -2.70 10.62
N HIS A 86 5.01 -1.89 9.64
CA HIS A 86 4.12 -0.95 8.95
C HIS A 86 2.93 -1.65 8.29
N VAL A 87 3.20 -2.68 7.48
CA VAL A 87 2.15 -3.40 6.77
C VAL A 87 1.17 -4.08 7.73
N LEU A 88 1.62 -4.57 8.89
CA LEU A 88 0.74 -5.12 9.91
C LEU A 88 -0.18 -4.05 10.52
N THR A 89 0.35 -2.87 10.87
CA THR A 89 -0.48 -1.77 11.39
C THR A 89 -1.46 -1.23 10.34
N TYR A 90 -0.98 -1.08 9.10
CA TYR A 90 -1.79 -0.70 7.95
C TYR A 90 -2.90 -1.72 7.69
N ALA A 91 -2.57 -3.02 7.70
CA ALA A 91 -3.52 -4.09 7.48
C ALA A 91 -4.62 -4.11 8.53
N ALA A 92 -4.26 -3.96 9.81
CA ALA A 92 -5.22 -3.87 10.89
C ALA A 92 -6.18 -2.68 10.70
N GLY A 93 -5.62 -1.48 10.46
CA GLY A 93 -6.42 -0.27 10.22
C GLY A 93 -7.36 -0.41 9.02
N GLN A 94 -6.85 -0.90 7.89
CA GLN A 94 -7.64 -1.04 6.68
C GLN A 94 -8.73 -2.10 6.80
N LEU A 95 -8.49 -3.23 7.46
CA LEU A 95 -9.53 -4.24 7.72
C LEU A 95 -10.64 -3.67 8.59
N VAL A 96 -10.30 -2.92 9.64
CA VAL A 96 -11.29 -2.26 10.50
C VAL A 96 -12.15 -1.29 9.69
N VAL A 97 -11.53 -0.40 8.90
CA VAL A 97 -12.26 0.56 8.06
C VAL A 97 -13.15 -0.16 7.04
N THR A 98 -12.62 -1.19 6.37
CA THR A 98 -13.36 -1.96 5.36
C THR A 98 -14.59 -2.61 5.96
N GLU A 99 -14.44 -3.28 7.11
CA GLU A 99 -15.54 -3.94 7.79
C GLU A 99 -16.55 -2.95 8.37
N PHE A 100 -16.09 -1.79 8.83
CA PHE A 100 -16.98 -0.71 9.30
C PHE A 100 -17.83 -0.17 8.14
N VAL A 101 -17.20 0.22 7.03
CA VAL A 101 -17.88 0.73 5.83
C VAL A 101 -18.86 -0.32 5.28
N ALA A 102 -18.43 -1.58 5.17
CA ALA A 102 -19.29 -2.66 4.70
C ALA A 102 -20.54 -2.82 5.59
N ARG A 103 -20.37 -2.81 6.92
CA ARG A 103 -21.51 -2.93 7.85
C ARG A 103 -22.46 -1.73 7.78
N VAL A 104 -21.93 -0.50 7.73
CA VAL A 104 -22.74 0.73 7.62
C VAL A 104 -23.59 0.73 6.35
N LEU A 105 -23.04 0.23 5.24
CA LEU A 105 -23.73 0.13 3.96
C LEU A 105 -24.61 -1.13 3.83
N GLY A 106 -24.74 -1.95 4.88
CA GLY A 106 -25.52 -3.19 4.84
C GLY A 106 -24.91 -4.29 3.97
N LEU A 107 -23.62 -4.17 3.60
CA LEU A 107 -22.91 -5.09 2.73
C LEU A 107 -22.33 -6.26 3.54
N ARG A 108 -22.48 -7.48 3.01
CA ARG A 108 -21.84 -8.68 3.55
C ARG A 108 -20.74 -9.15 2.60
N LEU A 109 -19.49 -8.89 2.98
CA LEU A 109 -18.35 -9.43 2.25
C LEU A 109 -18.18 -10.92 2.59
N PRO A 110 -18.08 -11.82 1.60
CA PRO A 110 -17.66 -13.19 1.86
C PRO A 110 -16.18 -13.23 2.26
N TRP A 111 -15.79 -14.20 3.08
CA TRP A 111 -14.42 -14.33 3.58
C TRP A 111 -13.38 -14.41 2.46
N ARG A 112 -13.72 -15.04 1.33
CA ARG A 112 -12.83 -15.14 0.15
C ARG A 112 -12.50 -13.78 -0.44
N ALA A 113 -13.47 -12.87 -0.51
CA ALA A 113 -13.26 -11.52 -1.01
C ALA A 113 -12.36 -10.71 -0.06
N ARG A 114 -12.56 -10.86 1.26
CA ARG A 114 -11.70 -10.24 2.28
C ARG A 114 -10.26 -10.69 2.15
N VAL A 115 -10.03 -12.01 2.11
CA VAL A 115 -8.68 -12.58 2.04
C VAL A 115 -7.99 -12.19 0.74
N ALA A 116 -8.68 -12.28 -0.41
CA ALA A 116 -8.09 -11.91 -1.69
C ALA A 116 -7.72 -10.43 -1.75
N GLY A 117 -8.63 -9.53 -1.33
CA GLY A 117 -8.36 -8.10 -1.26
C GLY A 117 -7.20 -7.77 -0.32
N ALA A 118 -7.19 -8.38 0.87
CA ALA A 118 -6.13 -8.22 1.87
C ALA A 118 -4.76 -8.68 1.35
N VAL A 119 -4.67 -9.88 0.74
CA VAL A 119 -3.41 -10.42 0.22
C VAL A 119 -2.84 -9.54 -0.89
N ILE A 120 -3.68 -9.12 -1.84
CA ILE A 120 -3.24 -8.21 -2.91
C ILE A 120 -2.74 -6.90 -2.31
N ASN A 121 -3.55 -6.28 -1.44
CA ASN A 121 -3.24 -4.98 -0.91
C ASN A 121 -1.98 -5.02 -0.03
N PHE A 122 -1.93 -5.90 0.98
CA PHE A 122 -0.81 -5.96 1.92
C PHE A 122 0.47 -6.50 1.30
N GLY A 123 0.36 -7.49 0.42
CA GLY A 123 1.51 -8.06 -0.28
C GLY A 123 2.16 -7.03 -1.20
N THR A 124 1.35 -6.31 -1.98
CA THR A 124 1.87 -5.24 -2.83
C THR A 124 2.39 -4.05 -2.02
N HIS A 125 1.72 -3.70 -0.92
CA HIS A 125 2.17 -2.65 0.00
C HIS A 125 3.57 -2.94 0.54
N TRP A 126 3.80 -4.16 1.02
CA TRP A 126 5.10 -4.58 1.52
C TRP A 126 6.18 -4.51 0.43
N ILE A 127 5.88 -4.94 -0.79
CA ILE A 127 6.84 -4.92 -1.91
C ILE A 127 7.23 -3.47 -2.28
N ILE A 128 6.26 -2.56 -2.34
CA ILE A 128 6.48 -1.16 -2.72
C ILE A 128 7.24 -0.41 -1.63
N ASP A 129 6.89 -0.61 -0.37
CA ASP A 129 7.54 0.00 0.79
C ASP A 129 9.03 -0.32 0.91
N ARG A 130 9.43 -1.47 0.34
CA ARG A 130 10.84 -1.80 0.19
C ARG A 130 11.54 -0.97 -0.88
N ARG A 131 10.89 -0.09 -1.61
CA ARG A 131 11.46 0.86 -2.61
C ARG A 131 12.18 0.25 -3.81
N ARG A 132 12.78 -0.95 -3.73
CA ARG A 132 13.55 -1.58 -4.82
C ARG A 132 12.67 -1.82 -6.06
N PHE A 133 11.47 -2.34 -5.86
CA PHE A 133 10.51 -2.55 -6.94
C PHE A 133 10.03 -1.21 -7.53
N LEU A 134 9.68 -0.25 -6.66
CA LEU A 134 9.25 1.09 -7.07
C LEU A 134 10.31 1.80 -7.92
N LEU A 135 11.57 1.82 -7.47
CA LEU A 135 12.68 2.47 -8.18
C LEU A 135 12.98 1.76 -9.52
N TRP A 136 12.94 0.42 -9.53
CA TRP A 136 13.03 -0.33 -10.78
C TRP A 136 11.91 0.04 -11.76
N LEU A 137 10.68 0.13 -11.27
CA LEU A 137 9.52 0.47 -12.08
C LEU A 137 9.61 1.91 -12.59
N ALA A 138 10.01 2.86 -11.74
CA ALA A 138 10.22 4.26 -12.10
C ALA A 138 11.25 4.42 -13.22
N LYS A 139 12.37 3.68 -13.14
CA LYS A 139 13.38 3.66 -14.20
C LYS A 139 12.86 3.08 -15.51
N ARG A 140 12.01 2.04 -15.44
CA ARG A 140 11.46 1.34 -16.62
C ARG A 140 10.32 2.10 -17.28
N VAL A 141 9.49 2.77 -16.49
CA VAL A 141 8.31 3.47 -16.95
C VAL A 141 8.65 4.94 -17.10
N ASN A 142 8.91 5.36 -18.34
CA ASN A 142 9.08 6.78 -18.70
C ASN A 142 10.22 7.50 -17.94
N HIS A 143 11.29 6.77 -17.60
CA HIS A 143 12.51 7.32 -16.97
C HIS A 143 12.23 8.25 -15.77
N LYS A 144 11.29 7.84 -14.92
CA LYS A 144 10.89 8.59 -13.72
C LYS A 144 11.99 8.63 -12.64
N ASP A 145 13.08 7.90 -12.81
CA ASP A 145 14.30 8.09 -12.03
C ASP A 145 14.87 9.51 -12.17
N THR A 146 14.75 10.14 -13.35
CA THR A 146 15.12 11.55 -13.53
C THR A 146 14.19 12.50 -12.77
N PHE A 147 12.89 12.20 -12.74
CA PHE A 147 11.90 12.94 -11.95
C PHE A 147 12.17 12.83 -10.45
N ILE A 148 12.53 11.63 -9.96
CA ILE A 148 12.92 11.39 -8.56
C ILE A 148 14.16 12.22 -8.19
N ALA A 149 15.17 12.28 -9.07
CA ALA A 149 16.38 13.06 -8.82
C ALA A 149 16.13 14.58 -8.81
N TYR A 150 15.18 15.04 -9.64
CA TYR A 150 14.88 16.46 -9.79
C TYR A 150 13.98 17.00 -8.66
N ALA A 151 12.86 16.33 -8.38
CA ALA A 151 11.84 16.83 -7.46
C ALA A 151 12.11 16.37 -6.01
N THR A 152 13.08 17.05 -5.40
CA THR A 152 13.46 16.93 -3.98
C THR A 152 12.89 18.09 -3.15
N VAL A 153 13.01 18.04 -1.81
CA VAL A 153 12.48 19.09 -0.93
C VAL A 153 13.55 19.57 0.06
N MET A 154 13.77 20.88 0.10
CA MET A 154 14.56 21.53 1.15
C MET A 154 13.68 21.80 2.37
N ARG A 155 13.86 21.03 3.45
CA ARG A 155 13.08 21.20 4.70
C ARG A 155 13.81 22.01 5.77
N LYS A 156 15.14 22.01 5.76
CA LYS A 156 15.98 22.73 6.73
C LYS A 156 16.99 23.61 5.98
N PRO A 157 17.08 24.91 6.31
CA PRO A 157 18.12 25.77 5.73
C PRO A 157 19.52 25.20 6.00
N GLY A 158 20.37 25.12 4.97
CA GLY A 158 21.75 24.66 5.10
C GLY A 158 21.96 23.14 5.16
N SER A 159 20.90 22.32 5.11
CA SER A 159 21.04 20.86 4.97
C SER A 159 21.00 20.42 3.51
N ALA A 160 21.39 19.17 3.24
CA ALA A 160 21.09 18.56 1.95
C ALA A 160 19.57 18.49 1.71
N PRO A 161 19.11 18.54 0.45
CA PRO A 161 17.71 18.32 0.10
C PRO A 161 17.28 16.90 0.46
N ASP A 162 16.07 16.76 1.00
CA ASP A 162 15.48 15.45 1.25
C ASP A 162 15.01 14.82 -0.06
N THR A 163 15.46 13.60 -0.31
CA THR A 163 15.10 12.81 -1.51
C THR A 163 13.86 11.94 -1.29
N SER A 164 13.36 11.84 -0.06
CA SER A 164 12.18 11.07 0.30
C SER A 164 11.25 11.80 1.29
N GLY A 165 10.04 11.27 1.45
CA GLY A 165 9.01 11.83 2.32
C GLY A 165 8.11 12.87 1.63
N PRO A 166 7.09 13.41 2.34
CA PRO A 166 6.03 14.23 1.74
C PRO A 166 6.54 15.39 0.88
N GLY A 167 6.03 15.48 -0.36
CA GLY A 167 6.40 16.52 -1.32
C GLY A 167 7.58 16.19 -2.23
N THR A 168 8.25 15.04 -2.06
CA THR A 168 9.25 14.57 -3.03
C THR A 168 8.60 13.71 -4.11
N ALA A 169 9.19 13.66 -5.30
CA ALA A 169 8.71 12.79 -6.38
C ALA A 169 8.70 11.31 -5.99
N LEU A 170 9.66 10.86 -5.17
CA LEU A 170 9.69 9.49 -4.68
C LEU A 170 8.45 9.17 -3.84
N TYR A 171 8.03 10.11 -2.99
CA TYR A 171 6.81 9.96 -2.19
C TYR A 171 5.54 9.96 -3.05
N ASP A 172 5.47 10.83 -4.06
CA ASP A 172 4.29 10.89 -4.93
C ASP A 172 4.13 9.62 -5.77
N LEU A 173 5.23 9.08 -6.30
CA LEU A 173 5.23 7.82 -7.04
C LEU A 173 4.87 6.63 -6.14
N ASP A 174 5.39 6.60 -4.92
CA ASP A 174 5.07 5.61 -3.89
C ASP A 174 3.55 5.62 -3.60
N GLN A 175 3.02 6.76 -3.18
CA GLN A 175 1.60 6.94 -2.87
C GLN A 175 0.69 6.64 -4.07
N GLY A 176 1.08 7.08 -5.26
CA GLY A 176 0.35 6.81 -6.49
C GLY A 176 0.24 5.31 -6.78
N LEU A 177 1.34 4.57 -6.64
CA LEU A 177 1.38 3.14 -6.92
C LEU A 177 0.58 2.34 -5.89
N HIS A 178 0.70 2.65 -4.60
CA HIS A 178 -0.12 2.00 -3.57
C HIS A 178 -1.62 2.21 -3.82
N LYS A 179 -2.03 3.45 -4.10
CA LYS A 179 -3.44 3.77 -4.39
C LYS A 179 -3.95 3.06 -5.64
N ALA A 180 -3.13 2.98 -6.69
CA ALA A 180 -3.48 2.26 -7.91
C ALA A 180 -3.70 0.76 -7.66
N LEU A 181 -2.87 0.12 -6.83
CA LEU A 181 -3.06 -1.29 -6.46
C LEU A 181 -4.21 -1.49 -5.48
N GLY A 182 -4.53 -0.51 -4.65
CA GLY A 182 -5.76 -0.47 -3.87
C GLY A 182 -7.02 -0.57 -4.75
N ILE A 183 -7.03 0.10 -5.91
CA ILE A 183 -8.12 0.00 -6.90
C ILE A 183 -8.23 -1.44 -7.42
N VAL A 184 -7.10 -2.08 -7.76
CA VAL A 184 -7.07 -3.48 -8.22
C VAL A 184 -7.61 -4.42 -7.13
N ALA A 185 -7.18 -4.24 -5.88
CA ALA A 185 -7.65 -5.03 -4.75
C ALA A 185 -9.17 -4.88 -4.54
N ALA A 186 -9.70 -3.65 -4.62
CA ALA A 186 -11.12 -3.38 -4.53
C ALA A 186 -11.91 -4.05 -5.67
N ALA A 187 -11.41 -4.00 -6.90
CA ALA A 187 -12.05 -4.63 -8.06
C ALA A 187 -12.14 -6.15 -7.91
N VAL A 188 -11.04 -6.78 -7.46
CA VAL A 188 -10.99 -8.23 -7.20
C VAL A 188 -11.95 -8.62 -6.07
N ALA A 189 -11.93 -7.87 -4.96
CA ALA A 189 -12.82 -8.11 -3.84
C ALA A 189 -14.30 -8.01 -4.26
N ALA A 190 -14.67 -6.96 -4.99
CA ALA A 190 -16.04 -6.78 -5.48
C ALA A 190 -16.47 -7.91 -6.44
N ARG A 191 -15.57 -8.33 -7.33
CA ARG A 191 -15.82 -9.42 -8.29
C ARG A 191 -16.04 -10.77 -7.63
N LEU A 192 -15.36 -11.03 -6.51
CA LEU A 192 -15.49 -12.25 -5.72
C LEU A 192 -16.69 -12.19 -4.77
N ALA A 193 -17.07 -11.00 -4.31
CA ALA A 193 -18.19 -10.80 -3.41
C ALA A 193 -19.55 -10.99 -4.08
N VAL A 194 -19.70 -10.53 -5.33
CA VAL A 194 -20.95 -10.63 -6.08
C VAL A 194 -20.86 -11.74 -7.13
N PRO A 195 -21.57 -12.86 -6.98
CA PRO A 195 -21.60 -13.94 -7.95
C PRO A 195 -22.00 -13.45 -9.34
N GLY A 196 -21.49 -14.11 -10.39
CA GLY A 196 -22.04 -13.87 -11.73
C GLY A 196 -23.52 -14.21 -11.75
N SER A 197 -24.32 -13.45 -12.50
CA SER A 197 -25.70 -13.81 -12.78
C SER A 197 -25.71 -15.23 -13.33
N ARG A 198 -26.11 -16.22 -12.53
CA ARG A 198 -26.35 -17.57 -13.03
C ARG A 198 -27.42 -17.38 -14.09
N ARG A 199 -27.09 -17.60 -15.36
CA ARG A 199 -28.10 -17.89 -16.39
C ARG A 199 -28.97 -18.96 -15.75
N ARG A 200 -30.22 -18.64 -15.42
CA ARG A 200 -31.22 -19.64 -15.06
C ARG A 200 -31.18 -20.62 -16.24
N ARG A 201 -30.50 -21.76 -16.10
CA ARG A 201 -30.80 -22.93 -16.93
C ARG A 201 -32.23 -23.27 -16.53
N ARG A 202 -33.20 -22.69 -17.24
CA ARG A 202 -34.54 -23.25 -17.31
C ARG A 202 -34.36 -24.59 -18.01
N GLY A 203 -34.07 -25.62 -17.23
CA GLY A 203 -34.69 -26.91 -17.49
C GLY A 203 -36.17 -26.72 -17.18
N ALA A 204 -36.94 -26.39 -18.21
CA ALA A 204 -38.32 -26.83 -18.29
C ALA A 204 -38.28 -27.92 -19.36
N SER A 205 -38.07 -29.14 -18.90
CA SER A 205 -38.31 -30.34 -19.69
C SER A 205 -39.82 -30.58 -19.68
N CYS A 206 -40.39 -30.74 -20.88
CA CYS A 206 -41.72 -31.26 -21.22
C CYS A 206 -42.94 -30.49 -20.70
#